data_AF-A0A831K431-F1
#
_entry.id   AF-A0A831K431-F1
#
_cell.length_a   1.000
_cell.length_b   1.000
_cell.length_c   1.000
_cell.angle_alpha   90.00
_cell.angle_beta   90.00
_cell.angle_gamma   90.00
#
_symmetry.space_group_name_H-M   'P 1'
#
loop_
_entity.id
_entity.type
_entity.pdbx_description
1 polymer ?
#
loop_
_entity_poly.entity_id
_entity_poly.type
_entity_poly.pdbx_seq_one_letter_code
_entity_poly.pdbx_strand_id
1 'polypeptide(L)'
;MAVTNAQPFDSRREILKMLNNLKVKLLDIIDRDFKGSPKLRSYVLERIKNAKSIIQDLDLRLRDISSHGIEGYRIVFVSSEYLEKGGEKTIVVRKLTGGIAVIRVGAPVEKSIHIVEISKWRLKCTCPDAVFLSAKADKVLTNILKQNIEPLMYKYVLCKHTLAGLSILLTLGALKIEDPILTETIWLSLLSAYLRIADSKDIESNKSVLMKGLKILEKRTYVKI
;
A
#
# COMPACT_ATOMS: atom_id res chain seq x y z
N MET A 1 24.34 -0.81 -0.76
CA MET A 1 24.64 0.57 -0.36
C MET A 1 23.43 1.10 0.38
N ALA A 2 23.56 1.38 1.68
CA ALA A 2 22.54 2.10 2.42
C ALA A 2 22.57 3.55 1.92
N VAL A 3 21.44 4.05 1.40
CA VAL A 3 21.30 5.48 1.09
C VAL A 3 20.99 6.19 2.40
N THR A 4 21.96 6.24 3.30
CA THR A 4 21.94 7.09 4.48
C THR A 4 22.59 8.41 4.11
N ASN A 5 21.77 9.34 3.65
CA ASN A 5 21.97 10.78 3.79
C ASN A 5 20.65 11.44 3.37
N ALA A 6 19.81 11.74 4.36
CA ALA A 6 18.63 12.56 4.19
C ALA A 6 19.08 13.91 3.62
N GLN A 7 18.89 14.11 2.31
CA GLN A 7 18.94 15.45 1.74
C GLN A 7 17.80 16.29 2.34
N PRO A 8 18.04 17.58 2.64
CA PRO A 8 17.07 18.40 3.34
C PRO A 8 15.77 18.54 2.54
N PHE A 9 14.66 18.67 3.26
CA PHE A 9 13.26 18.54 2.85
C PHE A 9 12.72 19.64 1.89
N ASP A 10 13.42 19.95 0.80
CA ASP A 10 12.85 20.69 -0.35
C ASP A 10 11.96 19.79 -1.25
N SER A 11 12.00 18.47 -1.02
CA SER A 11 11.31 17.47 -1.83
C SER A 11 9.83 17.26 -1.48
N ARG A 12 9.30 17.76 -0.34
CA ARG A 12 7.88 17.52 0.03
C ARG A 12 6.91 18.07 -1.02
N ARG A 13 7.21 19.24 -1.58
CA ARG A 13 6.40 19.85 -2.66
C ARG A 13 6.41 18.97 -3.91
N GLU A 14 7.55 18.41 -4.25
CA GLU A 14 7.72 17.52 -5.40
C GLU A 14 7.00 16.18 -5.19
N ILE A 15 7.10 15.60 -3.99
CA ILE A 15 6.38 14.38 -3.62
C ILE A 15 4.86 14.60 -3.69
N LEU A 16 4.37 15.75 -3.21
CA LEU A 16 2.95 16.12 -3.34
C LEU A 16 2.52 16.32 -4.80
N LYS A 17 3.38 16.93 -5.62
CA LYS A 17 3.15 17.05 -7.07
C LYS A 17 3.08 15.66 -7.72
N MET A 18 3.98 14.76 -7.35
CA MET A 18 3.99 13.38 -7.83
C MET A 18 2.75 12.59 -7.37
N LEU A 19 2.29 12.77 -6.13
CA LEU A 19 1.03 12.20 -5.65
C LEU A 19 -0.16 12.69 -6.48
N ASN A 20 -0.18 13.96 -6.87
CA ASN A 20 -1.22 14.50 -7.75
C ASN A 20 -1.13 13.91 -9.18
N ASN A 21 0.07 13.72 -9.72
CA ASN A 21 0.24 13.04 -11.01
C ASN A 21 -0.25 11.59 -10.95
N LEU A 22 0.06 10.88 -9.87
CA LEU A 22 -0.48 9.54 -9.60
C LEU A 22 -2.00 9.56 -9.49
N LYS A 23 -2.59 10.54 -8.80
CA LYS A 23 -4.05 10.71 -8.72
C LYS A 23 -4.65 10.82 -10.12
N VAL A 24 -4.12 11.69 -10.99
CA VAL A 24 -4.61 11.85 -12.36
C VAL A 24 -4.55 10.51 -13.10
N LYS A 25 -3.37 9.85 -13.10
CA LYS A 25 -3.20 8.56 -13.77
C LYS A 25 -4.14 7.46 -13.25
N LEU A 26 -4.36 7.40 -11.94
CA LEU A 26 -5.29 6.45 -11.33
C LEU A 26 -6.72 6.71 -11.79
N LEU A 27 -7.16 7.98 -11.81
CA LEU A 27 -8.50 8.35 -12.28
C LEU A 27 -8.68 8.04 -13.77
N ASP A 28 -7.68 8.32 -14.61
CA ASP A 28 -7.72 8.00 -16.03
C ASP A 28 -7.88 6.49 -16.27
N ILE A 29 -7.17 5.66 -15.50
CA ILE A 29 -7.33 4.19 -15.57
C ILE A 29 -8.73 3.78 -15.11
N ILE A 30 -9.27 4.39 -14.06
CA ILE A 30 -10.62 4.09 -13.57
C ILE A 30 -11.68 4.45 -14.62
N ASP A 31 -11.54 5.59 -15.28
CA ASP A 31 -12.48 6.05 -16.30
C ASP A 31 -12.42 5.14 -17.54
N ARG A 32 -11.22 4.82 -18.01
CA ARG A 32 -11.01 3.98 -19.19
C ARG A 32 -11.38 2.51 -18.97
N ASP A 33 -10.86 1.91 -17.90
CA ASP A 33 -10.87 0.46 -17.72
C ASP A 33 -11.95 0.00 -16.72
N PHE A 34 -12.39 0.85 -15.79
CA PHE A 34 -13.38 0.53 -14.76
C PHE A 34 -14.70 1.30 -14.96
N LYS A 35 -14.95 1.78 -16.20
CA LYS A 35 -16.16 2.52 -16.61
C LYS A 35 -16.51 3.69 -15.68
N GLY A 36 -15.50 4.34 -15.13
CA GLY A 36 -15.69 5.48 -14.22
C GLY A 36 -16.36 5.12 -12.89
N SER A 37 -16.24 3.87 -12.43
CA SER A 37 -16.89 3.36 -11.20
C SER A 37 -16.85 4.39 -10.04
N PRO A 38 -18.01 4.94 -9.63
CA PRO A 38 -18.06 5.98 -8.59
C PRO A 38 -17.52 5.48 -7.24
N LYS A 39 -17.81 4.23 -6.88
CA LYS A 39 -17.30 3.58 -5.66
C LYS A 39 -15.77 3.56 -5.66
N LEU A 40 -15.14 3.17 -6.77
CA LEU A 40 -13.69 3.10 -6.90
C LEU A 40 -13.04 4.48 -6.90
N ARG A 41 -13.63 5.46 -7.60
CA ARG A 41 -13.16 6.85 -7.58
C ARG A 41 -13.15 7.39 -6.15
N SER A 42 -14.24 7.24 -5.40
CA SER A 42 -14.34 7.68 -4.01
C SER A 42 -13.31 6.99 -3.12
N TYR A 43 -13.16 5.66 -3.25
CA TYR A 43 -12.16 4.90 -2.50
C TYR A 43 -10.73 5.41 -2.74
N VAL A 44 -10.36 5.60 -4.01
CA VAL A 44 -9.02 6.08 -4.39
C VAL A 44 -8.77 7.51 -3.91
N LEU A 45 -9.74 8.41 -4.07
CA LEU A 45 -9.62 9.80 -3.62
C LEU A 45 -9.43 9.90 -2.10
N GLU A 46 -10.13 9.08 -1.32
CA GLU A 46 -9.92 9.00 0.13
C GLU A 46 -8.49 8.55 0.46
N ARG A 47 -7.98 7.53 -0.24
CA ARG A 47 -6.61 7.02 -0.04
C ARG A 47 -5.55 8.03 -0.46
N ILE A 48 -5.76 8.80 -1.52
CA ILE A 48 -4.91 9.93 -1.92
C ILE A 48 -4.91 11.02 -0.84
N LYS A 49 -6.08 11.40 -0.32
CA LYS A 49 -6.19 12.37 0.79
C LYS A 49 -5.39 11.90 2.01
N ASN A 50 -5.51 10.62 2.36
CA ASN A 50 -4.80 10.05 3.51
C ASN A 50 -3.29 9.90 3.26
N ALA A 51 -2.87 9.63 2.02
CA ALA A 51 -1.46 9.62 1.63
C ALA A 51 -0.84 11.02 1.71
N LYS A 52 -1.59 12.06 1.31
CA LYS A 52 -1.17 13.47 1.45
C LYS A 52 -0.85 13.81 2.91
N SER A 53 -1.66 13.37 3.87
CA SER A 53 -1.38 13.57 5.30
C SER A 53 -0.08 12.88 5.74
N ILE A 54 0.20 11.66 5.26
CA ILE A 54 1.49 10.99 5.53
C ILE A 54 2.66 11.82 4.98
N ILE A 55 2.51 12.34 3.76
CA ILE A 55 3.54 13.15 3.10
C ILE A 55 3.78 14.48 3.82
N GLN A 56 2.73 15.10 4.36
CA GLN A 56 2.84 16.34 5.14
C GLN A 56 3.61 16.13 6.44
N ASP A 57 3.42 14.99 7.10
CA ASP A 57 4.10 14.65 8.37
C ASP A 57 5.34 13.74 8.15
N LEU A 58 5.97 13.80 6.97
CA LEU A 58 7.05 12.87 6.59
C LEU A 58 8.18 12.83 7.61
N ASP A 59 8.60 13.98 8.11
CA ASP A 59 9.71 14.15 9.07
C ASP A 59 9.45 13.37 10.37
N LEU A 60 8.18 13.16 10.74
CA LEU A 60 7.78 12.40 11.92
C LEU A 60 7.49 10.93 11.59
N ARG A 61 6.99 10.67 10.38
CA ARG A 61 6.43 9.38 9.97
C ARG A 61 7.42 8.46 9.29
N LEU A 62 8.34 8.97 8.50
CA LEU A 62 9.31 8.17 7.75
C LEU A 62 10.49 7.81 8.66
N ARG A 63 10.76 6.51 8.83
CA ARG A 63 11.88 6.03 9.66
C ARG A 63 13.04 5.48 8.85
N ASP A 64 12.75 4.79 7.75
CA ASP A 64 13.77 4.17 6.92
C ASP A 64 13.32 4.04 5.47
N ILE A 65 14.28 4.12 4.55
CA ILE A 65 14.16 3.71 3.15
C ILE A 65 15.40 2.90 2.81
N SER A 66 15.21 1.63 2.46
CA SER A 66 16.29 0.71 2.11
C SER A 66 16.02 -0.02 0.80
N SER A 67 17.01 -0.08 -0.08
CA SER A 67 16.93 -0.86 -1.33
C SER A 67 17.26 -2.33 -1.04
N HIS A 68 16.41 -3.24 -1.48
CA HIS A 68 16.63 -4.69 -1.43
C HIS A 68 16.75 -5.20 -2.88
N GLY A 69 17.97 -5.21 -3.41
CA GLY A 69 18.35 -5.83 -4.71
C GLY A 69 17.25 -5.91 -5.79
N ILE A 70 16.97 -7.13 -6.25
CA ILE A 70 15.94 -7.47 -7.26
C ILE A 70 14.51 -7.18 -6.75
N GLU A 71 14.34 -7.10 -5.44
CA GLU A 71 13.08 -7.04 -4.71
C GLU A 71 12.46 -5.64 -4.58
N GLY A 72 13.22 -4.59 -4.91
CA GLY A 72 12.79 -3.19 -4.90
C GLY A 72 13.20 -2.44 -3.65
N TYR A 73 12.29 -1.65 -3.10
CA TYR A 73 12.52 -0.74 -1.97
C TYR A 73 11.62 -1.11 -0.80
N ARG A 74 12.20 -1.10 0.40
CA ARG A 74 11.50 -1.19 1.67
C ARG A 74 11.44 0.19 2.29
N ILE A 75 10.25 0.63 2.67
CA ILE A 75 10.00 1.91 3.35
C ILE A 75 9.33 1.60 4.68
N VAL A 76 9.80 2.22 5.75
CA VAL A 76 9.25 2.05 7.09
C VAL A 76 8.56 3.34 7.52
N PHE A 77 7.24 3.27 7.69
CA PHE A 77 6.45 4.35 8.27
C PHE A 77 6.04 4.02 9.70
N VAL A 78 6.01 5.00 10.59
CA VAL A 78 5.33 4.88 11.89
C VAL A 78 3.86 5.23 11.78
N SER A 79 3.05 4.50 12.55
CA SER A 79 1.60 4.71 12.63
C SER A 79 1.28 5.97 13.43
N SER A 80 0.05 6.47 13.28
CA SER A 80 -0.42 7.57 14.14
C SER A 80 -0.43 7.16 15.62
N GLU A 81 -0.75 5.91 15.92
CA GLU A 81 -0.78 5.40 17.30
C GLU A 81 0.60 5.45 17.95
N TYR A 82 1.66 5.16 17.18
CA TYR A 82 3.04 5.33 17.66
C TYR A 82 3.40 6.79 17.92
N LEU A 83 2.94 7.73 17.08
CA LEU A 83 3.19 9.16 17.29
C LEU A 83 2.47 9.70 18.54
N GLU A 84 1.27 9.20 18.82
CA GLU A 84 0.47 9.62 19.98
C GLU A 84 0.94 8.98 21.29
N LYS A 85 1.19 7.67 21.29
CA LYS A 85 1.45 6.89 22.52
C LYS A 85 2.93 6.57 22.74
N GLY A 86 3.79 6.81 21.74
CA GLY A 86 5.15 6.30 21.72
C GLY A 86 5.22 4.78 21.49
N GLY A 87 6.43 4.25 21.39
CA GLY A 87 6.65 2.81 21.28
C GLY A 87 6.29 2.06 22.56
N GLU A 88 5.93 0.78 22.43
CA GLU A 88 5.62 -0.10 23.56
C GLU A 88 6.79 -0.13 24.56
N LYS A 89 6.47 0.09 25.83
CA LYS A 89 7.38 -0.02 26.97
C LYS A 89 6.74 -0.93 28.01
N THR A 90 7.55 -1.80 28.58
CA THR A 90 7.14 -2.64 29.71
C THR A 90 7.62 -1.97 30.99
N ILE A 91 6.68 -1.55 31.84
CA ILE A 91 6.95 -0.98 33.15
C ILE A 91 6.67 -2.05 34.21
N VAL A 92 7.67 -2.33 35.03
CA VAL A 92 7.53 -3.24 36.16
C VAL A 92 7.35 -2.39 37.41
N VAL A 93 6.19 -2.51 38.07
CA VAL A 93 5.88 -1.78 39.30
C VAL A 93 5.67 -2.75 40.46
N ARG A 94 6.09 -2.36 41.66
CA ARG A 94 5.81 -3.11 42.88
C ARG A 94 4.49 -2.65 43.47
N LYS A 95 3.54 -3.56 43.62
CA LYS A 95 2.25 -3.29 44.25
C LYS A 95 2.46 -3.04 45.74
N LEU A 96 1.57 -2.24 46.33
CA LEU A 96 1.52 -2.01 47.78
C LEU A 96 1.29 -3.31 48.57
N THR A 97 0.68 -4.33 47.93
CA THR A 97 0.51 -5.68 48.49
C THR A 97 1.76 -6.56 48.41
N GLY A 98 2.91 -6.02 48.01
CA GLY A 98 4.19 -6.74 47.89
C GLY A 98 4.40 -7.49 46.56
N GLY A 99 3.35 -7.68 45.76
CA GLY A 99 3.44 -8.34 44.45
C GLY A 99 4.04 -7.47 43.34
N ILE A 100 4.45 -8.08 42.23
CA ILE A 100 4.93 -7.36 41.05
C ILE A 100 3.78 -7.23 40.04
N ALA A 101 3.61 -6.06 39.43
CA ALA A 101 2.75 -5.85 38.28
C ALA A 101 3.58 -5.48 37.07
N VAL A 102 3.32 -6.13 35.94
CA VAL A 102 3.91 -5.80 34.64
C VAL A 102 2.85 -5.07 33.84
N ILE A 103 3.10 -3.79 33.52
CA ILE A 103 2.19 -2.93 32.78
C ILE A 103 2.85 -2.61 31.44
N ARG A 104 2.16 -2.89 30.33
CA ARG A 104 2.59 -2.45 29.00
C ARG A 104 1.93 -1.12 28.67
N VAL A 105 2.73 -0.12 28.36
CA VAL A 105 2.28 1.22 27.96
C VAL A 105 2.81 1.55 26.56
N GLY A 106 2.15 2.44 25.84
CA GLY A 106 2.52 2.79 24.46
C GLY A 106 1.78 1.98 23.41
N ALA A 107 2.16 2.18 22.15
CA ALA A 107 1.59 1.47 21.00
C ALA A 107 2.31 0.11 20.80
N PRO A 108 1.58 -1.01 20.68
CA PRO A 108 2.19 -2.31 20.36
C PRO A 108 3.03 -2.23 19.08
N VAL A 109 4.17 -2.92 19.03
CA VAL A 109 5.12 -2.82 17.90
C VAL A 109 4.44 -3.16 16.57
N GLU A 110 3.56 -4.16 16.57
CA GLU A 110 2.81 -4.62 15.39
C GLU A 110 1.87 -3.55 14.84
N LYS A 111 1.38 -2.66 15.70
CA LYS A 111 0.50 -1.54 15.34
C LYS A 111 1.25 -0.23 15.14
N SER A 112 2.51 -0.19 15.57
CA SER A 112 3.35 1.00 15.55
C SER A 112 4.04 1.26 14.23
N ILE A 113 4.31 0.19 13.47
CA ILE A 113 5.16 0.25 12.29
C ILE A 113 4.44 -0.35 11.09
N HIS A 114 4.51 0.35 9.97
CA HIS A 114 4.02 -0.12 8.68
C HIS A 114 5.20 -0.26 7.72
N ILE A 115 5.48 -1.49 7.33
CA ILE A 115 6.48 -1.82 6.34
C ILE A 115 5.79 -1.79 4.98
N VAL A 116 6.38 -1.05 4.05
CA VAL A 116 5.92 -0.92 2.68
C VAL A 116 7.01 -1.45 1.76
N GLU A 117 6.67 -2.40 0.91
CA GLU A 117 7.58 -2.95 -0.10
C GLU A 117 7.08 -2.52 -1.46
N ILE A 118 7.92 -1.77 -2.20
CA ILE A 118 7.56 -1.20 -3.50
C ILE A 118 8.63 -1.57 -4.53
N SER A 119 8.20 -2.15 -5.64
CA SER A 119 9.01 -2.33 -6.84
C SER A 119 8.14 -2.08 -8.06
N LYS A 120 8.72 -2.18 -9.27
CA LYS A 120 7.91 -2.18 -10.49
C LYS A 120 6.89 -3.32 -10.51
N TRP A 121 7.12 -4.40 -9.78
CA TRP A 121 6.30 -5.63 -9.78
C TRP A 121 5.27 -5.71 -8.65
N ARG A 122 5.46 -4.97 -7.55
CA ARG A 122 4.61 -5.09 -6.35
C ARG A 122 4.45 -3.77 -5.60
N LEU A 123 3.28 -3.61 -4.98
CA LEU A 123 2.93 -2.60 -3.99
C LEU A 123 2.36 -3.33 -2.77
N LYS A 124 3.17 -3.58 -1.75
CA LYS A 124 2.78 -4.32 -0.55
C LYS A 124 2.92 -3.43 0.67
N CYS A 125 2.02 -3.61 1.64
CA CYS A 125 2.08 -2.91 2.91
C CYS A 125 1.56 -3.82 4.04
N THR A 126 2.11 -3.67 5.24
CA THR A 126 1.68 -4.41 6.43
C THR A 126 0.56 -3.73 7.23
N CYS A 127 0.04 -2.59 6.79
CA CYS A 127 -1.03 -1.91 7.53
C CYS A 127 -2.35 -2.72 7.50
N PRO A 128 -3.22 -2.60 8.51
CA PRO A 128 -4.47 -3.37 8.54
C PRO A 128 -5.33 -3.19 7.28
N ASP A 129 -5.39 -1.96 6.77
CA ASP A 129 -6.13 -1.64 5.53
C ASP A 129 -5.63 -2.43 4.31
N ALA A 130 -4.31 -2.68 4.23
CA ALA A 130 -3.69 -3.48 3.19
C ALA A 130 -4.09 -4.95 3.30
N VAL A 131 -4.02 -5.50 4.52
CA VAL A 131 -4.36 -6.90 4.82
C VAL A 131 -5.83 -7.18 4.51
N PHE A 132 -6.74 -6.31 4.95
CA PHE A 132 -8.17 -6.47 4.67
C PHE A 132 -8.49 -6.33 3.18
N LEU A 133 -7.80 -5.42 2.48
CA LEU A 133 -7.97 -5.24 1.04
C LEU A 133 -7.58 -6.51 0.28
N SER A 134 -6.38 -7.03 0.52
CA SER A 134 -5.89 -8.21 -0.20
C SER A 134 -6.72 -9.43 0.14
N ALA A 135 -7.01 -9.69 1.42
CA ALA A 135 -7.81 -10.84 1.84
C ALA A 135 -9.21 -10.85 1.20
N LYS A 136 -9.86 -9.68 1.09
CA LYS A 136 -11.16 -9.58 0.42
C LYS A 136 -11.03 -9.80 -1.08
N ALA A 137 -10.02 -9.22 -1.73
CA ALA A 137 -9.78 -9.40 -3.16
C ALA A 137 -9.47 -10.87 -3.50
N ASP A 138 -8.60 -11.52 -2.73
CA ASP A 138 -8.26 -12.94 -2.87
C ASP A 138 -9.50 -13.82 -2.71
N LYS A 139 -10.32 -13.59 -1.67
CA LYS A 139 -11.59 -14.32 -1.48
C LYS A 139 -12.52 -14.23 -2.69
N VAL A 140 -12.66 -13.04 -3.26
CA VAL A 140 -13.50 -12.84 -4.46
C VAL A 140 -12.92 -13.58 -5.65
N LEU A 141 -11.61 -13.48 -5.89
CA LEU A 141 -10.95 -14.16 -7.01
C LEU A 141 -11.02 -15.67 -6.88
N THR A 142 -10.77 -16.24 -5.70
CA THR A 142 -10.87 -17.69 -5.45
C THR A 142 -12.27 -18.21 -5.77
N ASN A 143 -13.32 -17.49 -5.37
CA ASN A 143 -14.71 -17.86 -5.65
C ASN A 143 -15.03 -17.84 -7.15
N ILE A 144 -14.43 -16.92 -7.91
CA ILE A 144 -14.67 -16.77 -9.35
C ILE A 144 -13.85 -17.77 -10.15
N LEU A 145 -12.59 -17.95 -9.78
CA LEU A 145 -11.62 -18.72 -10.56
C LEU A 145 -11.90 -20.21 -10.52
N LYS A 146 -12.49 -20.76 -9.44
CA LYS A 146 -12.73 -22.21 -9.27
C LYS A 146 -11.50 -23.09 -9.60
N GLN A 147 -10.30 -22.53 -9.62
CA GLN A 147 -9.04 -23.14 -10.07
C GLN A 147 -7.98 -23.07 -8.97
N ASN A 148 -7.00 -23.99 -9.02
CA ASN A 148 -5.88 -24.17 -8.08
C ASN A 148 -4.83 -23.03 -8.08
N ILE A 149 -5.14 -21.84 -8.64
CA ILE A 149 -4.22 -20.70 -8.63
C ILE A 149 -4.57 -19.84 -7.44
N GLU A 150 -3.70 -19.80 -6.44
CA GLU A 150 -3.85 -18.90 -5.30
C GLU A 150 -3.54 -17.46 -5.75
N PRO A 151 -4.55 -16.56 -5.81
CA PRO A 151 -4.29 -15.17 -6.14
C PRO A 151 -3.44 -14.56 -5.02
N LEU A 152 -2.37 -13.85 -5.39
CA LEU A 152 -1.46 -13.20 -4.44
C LEU A 152 -1.71 -11.70 -4.41
N MET A 153 -2.97 -11.26 -4.16
CA MET A 153 -3.35 -9.84 -4.23
C MET A 153 -2.70 -8.99 -3.15
N TYR A 154 -2.09 -9.61 -2.13
CA TYR A 154 -1.23 -8.91 -1.16
C TYR A 154 -0.04 -8.18 -1.82
N LYS A 155 0.35 -8.56 -3.05
CA LYS A 155 1.37 -7.88 -3.85
C LYS A 155 0.85 -6.61 -4.54
N TYR A 156 -0.47 -6.38 -4.55
CA TYR A 156 -1.12 -5.32 -5.33
C TYR A 156 -2.08 -4.53 -4.45
N VAL A 157 -1.54 -3.84 -3.44
CA VAL A 157 -2.30 -3.09 -2.46
C VAL A 157 -2.25 -1.60 -2.75
N LEU A 158 -3.42 -0.98 -2.81
CA LEU A 158 -3.59 0.47 -2.91
C LEU A 158 -4.06 1.08 -1.57
N CYS A 159 -3.13 1.23 -0.62
CA CYS A 159 -3.40 1.90 0.65
C CYS A 159 -2.70 3.27 0.70
N LYS A 160 -2.97 4.06 1.75
CA LYS A 160 -2.34 5.37 1.92
C LYS A 160 -0.81 5.31 1.98
N HIS A 161 -0.23 4.24 2.54
CA HIS A 161 1.22 4.08 2.68
C HIS A 161 1.87 3.66 1.37
N THR A 162 1.24 2.79 0.56
CA THR A 162 1.78 2.42 -0.76
C THR A 162 1.74 3.61 -1.71
N LEU A 163 0.68 4.44 -1.65
CA LEU A 163 0.61 5.69 -2.42
C LEU A 163 1.68 6.71 -1.98
N ALA A 164 1.88 6.90 -0.68
CA ALA A 164 2.92 7.79 -0.16
C ALA A 164 4.32 7.29 -0.57
N GLY A 165 4.61 6.01 -0.34
CA GLY A 165 5.88 5.39 -0.72
C GLY A 165 6.15 5.43 -2.22
N LEU A 166 5.14 5.16 -3.05
CA LEU A 166 5.28 5.21 -4.50
C LEU A 166 5.57 6.64 -4.97
N SER A 167 4.91 7.63 -4.38
CA SER A 167 5.15 9.05 -4.68
C SER A 167 6.59 9.45 -4.36
N ILE A 168 7.12 8.98 -3.21
CA ILE A 168 8.52 9.20 -2.82
C ILE A 168 9.47 8.58 -3.85
N LEU A 169 9.31 7.30 -4.18
CA LEU A 169 10.22 6.59 -5.08
C LEU A 169 10.18 7.11 -6.52
N LEU A 170 9.01 7.53 -7.00
CA LEU A 170 8.88 8.21 -8.30
C LEU A 170 9.57 9.58 -8.29
N THR A 171 9.47 10.33 -7.20
CA THR A 171 10.13 11.64 -7.05
C THR A 171 11.65 11.49 -7.02
N LEU A 172 12.16 10.48 -6.32
CA LEU A 172 13.59 10.15 -6.27
C LEU A 172 14.14 9.58 -7.58
N GLY A 173 13.31 9.37 -8.61
CA GLY A 173 13.71 8.73 -9.86
C GLY A 173 14.04 7.23 -9.73
N ALA A 174 13.78 6.63 -8.57
CA ALA A 174 13.98 5.21 -8.29
C ALA A 174 13.03 4.30 -9.09
N LEU A 175 11.88 4.85 -9.48
CA LEU A 175 10.90 4.24 -10.37
C LEU A 175 10.47 5.26 -11.43
N LYS A 176 10.00 4.79 -12.59
CA LYS A 176 9.43 5.63 -13.66
C LYS A 176 7.97 5.29 -13.86
N ILE A 177 7.10 6.30 -13.88
CA ILE A 177 5.65 6.10 -13.98
C ILE A 177 5.26 5.54 -15.35
N GLU A 178 6.08 5.78 -16.38
CA GLU A 178 5.94 5.26 -17.74
C GLU A 178 6.40 3.80 -17.88
N ASP A 179 7.03 3.21 -16.86
CA ASP A 179 7.41 1.80 -16.90
C ASP A 179 6.14 0.93 -17.10
N PRO A 180 6.09 0.11 -18.16
CA PRO A 180 4.91 -0.69 -18.48
C PRO A 180 4.59 -1.71 -17.38
N ILE A 181 5.62 -2.25 -16.72
CA ILE A 181 5.46 -3.21 -15.63
C ILE A 181 4.86 -2.51 -14.40
N LEU A 182 5.35 -1.31 -14.07
CA LEU A 182 4.76 -0.53 -12.98
C LEU A 182 3.32 -0.12 -13.30
N THR A 183 3.04 0.25 -14.55
CA THR A 183 1.68 0.59 -14.99
C THR A 183 0.71 -0.58 -14.84
N GLU A 184 1.13 -1.80 -15.21
CA GLU A 184 0.36 -3.02 -14.95
C GLU A 184 0.18 -3.27 -13.43
N THR A 185 1.20 -3.02 -12.60
CA THR A 185 1.11 -3.18 -11.13
C THR A 185 0.12 -2.18 -10.50
N ILE A 186 0.12 -0.94 -10.96
CA ILE A 186 -0.86 0.09 -10.57
C ILE A 186 -2.26 -0.37 -10.98
N TRP A 187 -2.42 -0.89 -12.18
CA TRP A 187 -3.70 -1.42 -12.66
C TRP A 187 -4.20 -2.58 -11.80
N LEU A 188 -3.34 -3.54 -11.45
CA LEU A 188 -3.69 -4.65 -10.56
C LEU A 188 -4.04 -4.17 -9.15
N SER A 189 -3.42 -3.09 -8.68
CA SER A 189 -3.72 -2.50 -7.38
C SER A 189 -5.09 -1.79 -7.38
N LEU A 190 -5.49 -1.19 -8.51
CA LEU A 190 -6.86 -0.71 -8.73
C LEU A 190 -7.86 -1.86 -8.80
N LEU A 191 -7.52 -2.98 -9.45
CA LEU A 191 -8.36 -4.17 -9.44
C LEU A 191 -8.56 -4.70 -8.01
N SER A 192 -7.50 -4.77 -7.22
CA SER A 192 -7.57 -5.17 -5.81
C SER A 192 -8.51 -4.27 -5.00
N ALA A 193 -8.39 -2.95 -5.18
CA ALA A 193 -9.29 -1.98 -4.57
C ALA A 193 -10.74 -2.15 -5.05
N TYR A 194 -10.95 -2.39 -6.35
CA TYR A 194 -12.26 -2.63 -6.93
C TYR A 194 -12.93 -3.87 -6.33
N LEU A 195 -12.22 -5.00 -6.29
CA LEU A 195 -12.72 -6.26 -5.72
C LEU A 195 -13.07 -6.14 -4.23
N ARG A 196 -12.38 -5.26 -3.49
CA ARG A 196 -12.71 -4.98 -2.10
C ARG A 196 -14.07 -4.28 -1.95
N ILE A 197 -14.43 -3.38 -2.85
CA ILE A 197 -15.59 -2.49 -2.69
C ILE A 197 -16.78 -2.86 -3.58
N ALA A 198 -16.55 -3.66 -4.61
CA ALA A 198 -17.55 -4.12 -5.55
C ALA A 198 -18.44 -5.20 -4.93
N ASP A 199 -19.73 -5.14 -5.25
CA ASP A 199 -20.68 -6.20 -4.91
C ASP A 199 -20.75 -7.22 -6.07
N SER A 200 -21.40 -8.37 -5.86
CA SER A 200 -21.47 -9.43 -6.88
C SER A 200 -22.03 -8.95 -8.23
N LYS A 201 -23.01 -8.02 -8.20
CA LYS A 201 -23.58 -7.39 -9.41
C LYS A 201 -22.56 -6.51 -10.16
N ASP A 202 -21.73 -5.79 -9.42
CA ASP A 202 -20.67 -4.94 -9.98
C ASP A 202 -19.59 -5.79 -10.65
N ILE A 203 -19.25 -6.93 -10.04
CA ILE A 203 -18.27 -7.90 -10.54
C ILE A 203 -18.78 -8.52 -11.85
N GLU A 204 -20.04 -8.97 -11.88
CA GLU A 204 -20.64 -9.60 -13.06
C GLU A 204 -20.74 -8.63 -14.25
N SER A 205 -21.18 -7.39 -14.00
CA SER A 205 -21.29 -6.33 -15.01
C SER A 205 -19.93 -5.82 -15.54
N ASN A 206 -18.82 -6.16 -14.86
CA ASN A 206 -17.46 -5.79 -15.24
C ASN A 206 -16.55 -7.02 -15.42
N LYS A 207 -17.11 -8.12 -15.93
CA LYS A 207 -16.37 -9.36 -16.21
C LYS A 207 -15.14 -9.16 -17.10
N SER A 208 -15.18 -8.22 -18.06
CA SER A 208 -14.03 -7.90 -18.92
C SER A 208 -12.81 -7.39 -18.13
N VAL A 209 -13.05 -6.60 -17.08
CA VAL A 209 -12.01 -6.09 -16.17
C VAL A 209 -11.37 -7.25 -15.44
N LEU A 210 -12.17 -8.16 -14.91
CA LEU A 210 -11.69 -9.37 -14.22
C LEU A 210 -10.83 -10.21 -15.16
N MET A 211 -11.32 -10.52 -16.37
CA MET A 211 -10.58 -11.31 -17.35
C MET A 211 -9.25 -10.66 -17.76
N LYS A 212 -9.21 -9.34 -17.90
CA LYS A 212 -7.95 -8.60 -18.13
C LYS A 212 -6.98 -8.80 -16.97
N GLY A 213 -7.46 -8.66 -15.74
CA GLY A 213 -6.65 -8.86 -14.54
C GLY A 213 -6.08 -10.26 -14.42
N LEU A 214 -6.90 -11.28 -14.68
CA LEU A 214 -6.48 -12.68 -14.66
C LEU A 214 -5.36 -12.95 -15.66
N LYS A 215 -5.49 -12.46 -16.90
CA LYS A 215 -4.42 -12.59 -17.91
C LYS A 215 -3.10 -11.96 -17.47
N ILE A 216 -3.16 -10.79 -16.82
CA ILE A 216 -1.95 -10.12 -16.30
C ILE A 216 -1.36 -10.95 -15.14
N LEU A 217 -2.20 -11.46 -14.24
CA LEU A 217 -1.76 -12.29 -13.12
C LEU A 217 -1.10 -13.58 -13.62
N GLU A 218 -1.74 -14.32 -14.53
CA GLU A 218 -1.18 -15.53 -15.14
C GLU A 218 0.21 -15.26 -15.74
N LYS A 219 0.34 -14.23 -16.59
CA LYS A 219 1.62 -13.80 -17.16
C LYS A 219 2.69 -13.59 -16.07
N ARG A 220 2.32 -13.08 -14.90
CA ARG A 220 3.24 -12.79 -13.79
C ARG A 220 3.53 -13.99 -12.90
N THR A 221 2.62 -14.97 -12.82
CA THR A 221 2.83 -16.21 -12.06
C THR A 221 3.79 -17.14 -12.79
N TYR A 222 3.78 -17.14 -14.14
CA TYR A 222 4.67 -17.97 -14.96
C TYR A 222 6.05 -17.35 -15.20
N VAL A 223 6.23 -16.05 -14.96
CA VAL A 223 7.55 -15.42 -14.92
C VAL A 223 8.13 -15.68 -13.53
N LYS A 224 8.90 -16.77 -13.39
CA LYS A 224 9.79 -16.98 -12.23
C LYS A 224 10.73 -15.78 -12.17
N ILE A 225 10.56 -14.92 -11.17
CA ILE A 225 11.55 -13.90 -10.77
C ILE A 225 12.63 -14.62 -9.98
#